data_AF-A0A1Z5JIJ1-F1
#
_entry.id   AF-A0A1Z5JIJ1-F1
#
_cell.length_a   1.000
_cell.length_b   1.000
_cell.length_c   1.000
_cell.angle_alpha   90.00
_cell.angle_beta   90.00
_cell.angle_gamma   90.00
#
_symmetry.space_group_name_H-M   'P 1'
#
loop_
_entity.id
_entity.type
_entity.pdbx_description
1 polymer ?
#
loop_
_entity_poly.entity_id
_entity_poly.type
_entity_poly.pdbx_seq_one_letter_code
_entity_poly.pdbx_strand_id
1 'polypeptide(L)'
;MHWSSSGSFHGQRTTDHTNNNNLSENAHLSRSISPDKRHTILSHRRHIPADPFLDDESLSSVPSPSSPRQGRIFPVSGERRKLPLILMSFVILGMASIYISREAVINTAVQVHIMEQMQLRVGGKVRDTAKELYAMQREADALMKLIQPEEPSNGVANSVKSFRAMHDMKVLETKVTREKAQVSQLIQKIKSTSLIEVRKKYGHDPIKVGMELLFPDAADGPTHFIIELVPAELLPHTVLTFLDMVSSGLLNGCSFILNAQHAIKAAPIPYDGSSAIAKAEAFTKAGLDGVVFREYSHLYPHKKNTVGFAVDGSPAFYINTADNRDIHDDEPCFGVITSGFDTIKRLDAMPTRNNIWHM
;
A
#
# COMPACT_ATOMS: atom_id res chain seq x y z
N MET A 1 7.83 -26.10 34.91
CA MET A 1 8.62 -25.17 35.75
C MET A 1 7.68 -24.08 36.24
N HIS A 2 7.39 -24.10 37.53
CA HIS A 2 6.55 -23.14 38.23
C HIS A 2 7.31 -21.82 38.40
N TRP A 3 6.64 -20.69 38.16
CA TRP A 3 6.88 -19.47 38.92
C TRP A 3 5.61 -18.60 38.86
N SER A 4 5.11 -18.27 40.04
CA SER A 4 3.96 -17.40 40.30
C SER A 4 4.46 -16.23 41.16
N SER A 5 4.15 -15.00 40.78
CA SER A 5 4.06 -13.88 41.74
C SER A 5 3.18 -12.76 41.18
N SER A 6 2.14 -12.49 41.95
CA SER A 6 1.25 -11.35 41.97
C SER A 6 1.96 -10.02 42.26
N GLY A 7 1.42 -8.92 41.74
CA GLY A 7 1.77 -7.56 42.14
C GLY A 7 0.72 -6.55 41.67
N SER A 8 -0.20 -6.21 42.58
CA SER A 8 -1.17 -5.12 42.43
C SER A 8 -0.47 -3.77 42.69
N PHE A 9 -0.75 -2.75 41.88
CA PHE A 9 -0.37 -1.37 42.18
C PHE A 9 -1.51 -0.41 41.84
N HIS A 10 -1.87 0.43 42.81
CA HIS A 10 -2.96 1.40 42.80
C HIS A 10 -2.42 2.72 43.35
N GLY A 11 -2.73 3.84 42.70
CA GLY A 11 -2.47 5.23 43.16
C GLY A 11 -1.04 5.72 42.89
N GLN A 12 -0.75 6.98 42.56
CA GLN A 12 -1.47 8.23 42.75
C GLN A 12 -0.98 9.27 41.73
N ARG A 13 -1.90 10.17 41.42
CA ARG A 13 -1.78 11.38 40.62
C ARG A 13 -1.12 12.47 41.46
N THR A 14 -0.06 13.11 40.98
CA THR A 14 0.33 14.46 41.43
C THR A 14 0.63 15.33 40.22
N THR A 15 -0.18 16.37 40.09
CA THR A 15 0.04 17.57 39.30
C THR A 15 0.98 18.48 40.07
N ASP A 16 2.04 18.98 39.43
CA ASP A 16 2.67 20.23 39.88
C ASP A 16 3.06 21.08 38.67
N HIS A 17 2.44 22.27 38.65
CA HIS A 17 2.82 23.41 37.85
C HIS A 17 3.99 24.13 38.54
N THR A 18 5.08 24.38 37.82
CA THR A 18 5.93 25.53 38.12
C THR A 18 6.32 26.26 36.85
N ASN A 19 5.80 27.48 36.83
CA ASN A 19 6.08 28.61 35.98
C ASN A 19 7.48 29.19 36.31
N ASN A 20 8.27 29.59 35.31
CA ASN A 20 9.15 30.75 35.47
C ASN A 20 9.68 31.29 34.13
N ASN A 21 9.42 32.59 33.95
CA ASN A 21 9.99 33.48 32.96
C ASN A 21 11.51 33.65 33.13
N ASN A 22 12.26 33.89 32.05
CA ASN A 22 12.91 35.19 31.78
C ASN A 22 13.98 35.18 30.67
N LEU A 23 13.88 36.23 29.83
CA LEU A 23 14.95 37.10 29.27
C LEU A 23 16.04 36.56 28.33
N SER A 24 15.89 36.96 27.06
CA SER A 24 16.79 37.78 26.20
C SER A 24 18.30 37.55 26.12
N GLU A 25 18.80 37.84 24.89
CA GLU A 25 20.18 38.12 24.46
C GLU A 25 21.06 36.93 24.04
N ASN A 26 21.21 36.73 22.73
CA ASN A 26 22.38 37.30 22.03
C ASN A 26 22.35 37.09 20.52
N ALA A 27 22.80 38.13 19.83
CA ALA A 27 22.98 38.23 18.39
C ALA A 27 24.35 37.68 17.94
N HIS A 28 24.49 37.57 16.62
CA HIS A 28 25.72 37.42 15.83
C HIS A 28 26.45 36.08 15.84
N LEU A 29 26.39 35.38 14.70
CA LEU A 29 27.59 35.05 13.90
C LEU A 29 27.20 34.50 12.52
N SER A 30 27.28 35.37 11.53
CA SER A 30 27.29 35.03 10.11
C SER A 30 28.62 34.33 9.79
N ARG A 31 28.58 33.05 9.39
CA ARG A 31 29.71 32.38 8.74
C ARG A 31 29.36 32.09 7.28
N SER A 32 29.99 32.92 6.44
CA SER A 32 30.24 32.70 5.02
C SER A 32 30.88 31.33 4.79
N ILE A 33 30.24 30.49 3.97
CA ILE A 33 30.84 29.27 3.42
C ILE A 33 31.01 29.48 1.91
N SER A 34 32.28 29.47 1.52
CA SER A 34 32.79 29.51 0.15
C SER A 34 32.34 28.27 -0.66
N PRO A 35 31.96 28.42 -1.94
CA PRO A 35 31.77 27.28 -2.82
C PRO A 35 32.97 27.16 -3.76
N ASP A 36 33.83 26.15 -3.56
CA ASP A 36 34.70 25.72 -4.64
C ASP A 36 35.06 24.24 -4.54
N LYS A 37 35.32 23.64 -5.72
CA LYS A 37 35.58 22.23 -6.07
C LYS A 37 34.41 21.50 -6.71
N ARG A 38 34.19 21.83 -8.00
CA ARG A 38 33.60 20.89 -8.97
C ARG A 38 34.60 19.78 -9.27
N HIS A 39 34.17 18.55 -9.02
CA HIS A 39 34.86 17.33 -9.38
C HIS A 39 34.79 17.06 -10.89
N THR A 40 35.94 16.68 -11.43
CA THR A 40 36.18 16.15 -12.77
C THR A 40 35.37 14.87 -13.00
N ILE A 41 34.53 14.85 -14.04
CA ILE A 41 33.80 13.67 -14.51
C ILE A 41 34.77 12.85 -15.38
N LEU A 42 35.21 11.70 -14.87
CA LEU A 42 35.86 10.64 -15.66
C LEU A 42 34.78 9.68 -16.16
N SER A 43 34.47 9.76 -17.45
CA SER A 43 33.61 8.81 -18.15
C SER A 43 34.36 7.49 -18.40
N HIS A 44 34.05 6.47 -17.60
CA HIS A 44 34.48 5.10 -17.87
C HIS A 44 33.46 4.39 -18.77
N ARG A 45 33.82 4.31 -20.06
CA ARG A 45 33.18 3.51 -21.11
C ARG A 45 33.35 2.03 -20.75
N ARG A 46 32.31 1.35 -20.29
CA ARG A 46 32.32 -0.11 -20.12
C ARG A 46 31.94 -0.82 -21.41
N HIS A 47 32.82 -1.75 -21.77
CA HIS A 47 32.66 -2.75 -22.81
C HIS A 47 31.44 -3.65 -22.55
N ILE A 48 30.70 -3.91 -23.62
CA ILE A 48 29.70 -4.98 -23.73
C ILE A 48 30.47 -6.27 -24.06
N PRO A 49 30.42 -7.33 -23.23
CA PRO A 49 30.85 -8.65 -23.66
C PRO A 49 29.75 -9.32 -24.47
N ALA A 50 30.16 -9.93 -25.57
CA ALA A 50 29.33 -10.68 -26.50
C ALA A 50 28.74 -11.94 -25.85
N ASP A 51 27.49 -12.24 -26.21
CA ASP A 51 26.81 -13.52 -25.96
C ASP A 51 27.54 -14.68 -26.66
N PRO A 52 27.78 -15.80 -25.97
CA PRO A 52 28.19 -17.02 -26.64
C PRO A 52 27.32 -18.20 -26.18
N PHE A 53 26.10 -18.38 -26.69
CA PHE A 53 25.37 -19.64 -26.51
C PHE A 53 24.28 -19.82 -27.58
N LEU A 54 24.62 -20.52 -28.66
CA LEU A 54 23.67 -21.20 -29.55
C LEU A 54 24.40 -22.40 -30.17
N ASP A 55 24.39 -23.52 -29.46
CA ASP A 55 24.66 -24.85 -30.01
C ASP A 55 23.81 -25.84 -29.20
N ASP A 56 22.78 -26.41 -29.84
CA ASP A 56 22.38 -27.84 -29.72
C ASP A 56 21.03 -28.06 -30.43
N GLU A 57 21.08 -28.08 -31.76
CA GLU A 57 20.02 -28.65 -32.59
C GLU A 57 20.25 -30.17 -32.67
N SER A 58 19.75 -30.90 -31.67
CA SER A 58 19.76 -32.37 -31.68
C SER A 58 18.58 -32.90 -32.49
N LEU A 59 18.90 -33.29 -33.73
CA LEU A 59 18.07 -34.02 -34.68
C LEU A 59 17.51 -35.32 -34.06
N SER A 60 16.20 -35.35 -33.81
CA SER A 60 15.48 -36.57 -33.45
C SER A 60 14.80 -37.20 -34.68
N SER A 61 15.39 -38.31 -35.09
CA SER A 61 14.78 -39.55 -35.63
C SER A 61 13.56 -39.44 -36.56
N VAL A 62 13.86 -39.67 -37.84
CA VAL A 62 12.97 -40.13 -38.91
C VAL A 62 12.36 -41.51 -38.58
N PRO A 63 11.03 -41.73 -38.70
CA PRO A 63 10.49 -43.07 -38.84
C PRO A 63 10.31 -43.46 -40.31
N SER A 64 10.78 -44.66 -40.64
CA SER A 64 10.69 -45.31 -41.95
C SER A 64 9.25 -45.64 -42.38
N PRO A 65 8.97 -45.66 -43.70
CA PRO A 65 7.67 -46.01 -44.24
C PRO A 65 7.54 -47.54 -44.39
N SER A 66 6.45 -48.12 -43.87
CA SER A 66 6.07 -49.49 -44.19
C SER A 66 4.57 -49.64 -44.38
N SER A 67 4.24 -50.49 -45.36
CA SER A 67 2.97 -51.11 -45.71
C SER A 67 2.04 -50.42 -46.75
N PRO A 68 1.76 -51.08 -47.89
CA PRO A 68 0.76 -50.66 -48.85
C PRO A 68 -0.63 -51.08 -48.36
N ARG A 69 -1.47 -50.10 -48.01
CA ARG A 69 -2.88 -50.37 -47.68
C ARG A 69 -3.70 -50.55 -48.96
N GLN A 70 -4.29 -51.74 -49.09
CA GLN A 70 -5.27 -52.14 -50.09
C GLN A 70 -6.35 -51.08 -50.32
N GLY A 71 -6.55 -50.74 -51.59
CA GLY A 71 -7.62 -49.87 -52.05
C GLY A 71 -8.99 -50.49 -51.82
N ARG A 72 -9.79 -49.87 -50.95
CA ARG A 72 -11.25 -49.96 -51.02
C ARG A 72 -11.74 -48.87 -51.96
N ILE A 73 -12.19 -49.31 -53.13
CA ILE A 73 -12.94 -48.51 -54.09
C ILE A 73 -14.31 -48.25 -53.46
N PHE A 74 -14.52 -47.06 -52.91
CA PHE A 74 -15.85 -46.60 -52.53
C PHE A 74 -16.57 -46.04 -53.75
N PRO A 75 -17.84 -46.41 -53.99
CA PRO A 75 -18.62 -45.88 -55.09
C PRO A 75 -18.83 -44.37 -54.90
N VAL A 76 -18.43 -43.61 -55.91
CA VAL A 76 -18.66 -42.16 -56.01
C VAL A 76 -20.14 -41.94 -56.32
N SER A 77 -20.99 -41.87 -55.29
CA SER A 77 -22.35 -41.35 -55.42
C SER A 77 -22.30 -39.82 -55.44
N GLY A 78 -22.85 -39.24 -56.51
CA GLY A 78 -22.79 -37.81 -56.81
C GLY A 78 -23.62 -36.93 -55.87
N GLU A 79 -23.01 -36.44 -54.79
CA GLU A 79 -23.49 -35.29 -54.01
C GLU A 79 -22.35 -34.28 -53.71
N ARG A 80 -21.54 -33.95 -54.71
CA ARG A 80 -20.31 -33.13 -54.55
C ARG A 80 -20.49 -31.62 -54.44
N ARG A 81 -21.71 -31.08 -54.21
CA ARG A 81 -21.93 -29.62 -54.22
C ARG A 81 -22.20 -28.94 -52.87
N LYS A 82 -22.41 -29.68 -51.77
CA LYS A 82 -22.81 -29.08 -50.48
C LYS A 82 -21.69 -28.91 -49.44
N LEU A 83 -20.61 -29.69 -49.53
CA LEU A 83 -19.46 -29.63 -48.62
C LEU A 83 -18.70 -28.28 -48.57
N PRO A 84 -18.46 -27.55 -49.69
CA PRO A 84 -17.70 -26.29 -49.62
C PRO A 84 -18.46 -25.17 -48.91
N LEU A 85 -19.79 -25.16 -48.94
CA LEU A 85 -20.60 -24.12 -48.29
C LEU A 85 -20.56 -24.25 -46.76
N ILE A 86 -20.58 -25.47 -46.24
CA ILE A 86 -20.49 -25.72 -44.79
C ILE A 86 -19.14 -25.24 -44.27
N LEU A 87 -18.04 -25.57 -44.93
CA LEU A 87 -16.70 -25.17 -44.49
C LEU A 87 -16.52 -23.64 -44.51
N MET A 88 -17.02 -22.97 -45.55
CA MET A 88 -17.02 -21.50 -45.61
C MET A 88 -17.84 -20.87 -44.48
N SER A 89 -18.98 -21.46 -44.11
CA SER A 89 -19.80 -20.95 -43.00
C SER A 89 -19.06 -21.01 -41.66
N PHE A 90 -18.29 -22.08 -41.40
CA PHE A 90 -17.47 -22.20 -40.20
C PHE A 90 -16.31 -21.20 -40.17
N VAL A 91 -15.68 -20.94 -41.32
CA VAL A 91 -14.60 -19.93 -41.41
C VAL A 91 -15.14 -18.52 -41.13
N ILE A 92 -16.29 -18.17 -41.71
CA ILE A 92 -16.92 -16.86 -41.48
C ILE A 92 -17.32 -16.72 -40.01
N LEU A 93 -17.92 -17.76 -39.42
CA LEU A 93 -18.32 -17.75 -38.01
C LEU A 93 -17.10 -17.64 -37.07
N GLY A 94 -16.01 -18.34 -37.39
CA GLY A 94 -14.75 -18.25 -36.65
C GLY A 94 -14.13 -16.85 -36.72
N MET A 95 -14.09 -16.23 -37.91
CA MET A 95 -13.60 -14.87 -38.08
C MET A 95 -14.47 -13.84 -37.36
N ALA A 96 -15.80 -13.98 -37.41
CA ALA A 96 -16.73 -13.13 -36.67
C ALA A 96 -16.54 -13.26 -35.16
N SER A 97 -16.36 -14.49 -34.65
CA SER A 97 -16.09 -14.74 -33.23
C SER A 97 -14.77 -14.11 -32.79
N ILE A 98 -13.70 -14.22 -33.59
CA ILE A 98 -12.40 -13.59 -33.30
C ILE A 98 -12.55 -12.06 -33.29
N TYR A 99 -13.30 -11.50 -34.24
CA TYR A 99 -13.52 -10.05 -34.32
C TYR A 99 -14.28 -9.53 -33.09
N ILE A 100 -15.41 -10.17 -32.73
CA ILE A 100 -16.19 -9.80 -31.53
C ILE A 100 -15.34 -9.94 -30.26
N SER A 101 -14.54 -11.01 -30.15
CA SER A 101 -13.64 -11.19 -29.01
C SER A 101 -12.58 -10.10 -28.92
N ARG A 102 -12.00 -9.67 -30.04
CA ARG A 102 -11.00 -8.58 -30.07
C ARG A 102 -11.62 -7.26 -29.67
N GLU A 103 -12.80 -6.94 -30.19
CA GLU A 103 -13.52 -5.70 -29.85
C GLU A 103 -13.90 -5.65 -28.37
N ALA A 104 -14.35 -6.77 -27.81
CA ALA A 104 -14.65 -6.89 -26.38
C ALA A 104 -13.40 -6.66 -25.51
N VAL A 105 -12.24 -7.22 -25.91
CA VAL A 105 -10.97 -7.01 -25.20
C VAL A 105 -10.52 -5.55 -25.26
N ILE A 106 -10.61 -4.90 -26.43
CA ILE A 106 -10.24 -3.49 -26.59
C ILE A 106 -11.12 -2.59 -25.72
N ASN A 107 -12.44 -2.79 -25.75
CA ASN A 107 -13.37 -2.02 -24.93
C ASN A 107 -13.12 -2.21 -23.43
N THR A 108 -12.78 -3.44 -23.02
CA THR A 108 -12.42 -3.73 -21.63
C THR A 108 -11.11 -3.03 -21.23
N ALA A 109 -10.10 -3.04 -22.10
CA ALA A 109 -8.82 -2.37 -21.83
C ALA A 109 -8.99 -0.85 -21.65
N VAL A 110 -9.80 -0.22 -22.51
CA VAL A 110 -10.13 1.21 -22.39
C VAL A 110 -10.88 1.48 -21.08
N GLN A 111 -11.84 0.63 -20.72
CA GLN A 111 -12.60 0.79 -19.48
C GLN A 111 -11.71 0.65 -18.23
N VAL A 112 -10.79 -0.32 -18.22
CA VAL A 112 -9.82 -0.51 -17.13
C VAL A 112 -8.92 0.73 -17.00
N HIS A 113 -8.42 1.27 -18.11
CA HIS A 113 -7.59 2.47 -18.08
C HIS A 113 -8.35 3.70 -17.55
N ILE A 114 -9.62 3.88 -17.93
CA ILE A 114 -10.47 4.94 -17.41
C ILE A 114 -10.69 4.77 -15.89
N MET A 115 -10.90 3.53 -15.43
CA MET A 115 -11.06 3.23 -14.01
C MET A 115 -9.79 3.52 -13.21
N GLU A 116 -8.62 3.17 -13.73
CA GLU A 116 -7.31 3.45 -13.12
C GLU A 116 -7.07 4.96 -12.96
N GLN A 117 -7.30 5.73 -14.02
CA GLN A 117 -7.24 7.20 -13.98
C GLN A 117 -8.26 7.78 -12.99
N MET A 118 -9.45 7.20 -12.91
CA MET A 118 -10.46 7.62 -11.95
C MET A 118 -10.03 7.32 -10.51
N GLN A 119 -9.41 6.17 -10.23
CA GLN A 119 -8.90 5.83 -8.90
C GLN A 119 -7.83 6.82 -8.45
N LEU A 120 -6.84 7.11 -9.30
CA LEU A 120 -5.80 8.11 -9.00
C LEU A 120 -6.39 9.50 -8.72
N ARG A 121 -7.34 9.93 -9.56
CA ARG A 121 -8.01 11.23 -9.41
C ARG A 121 -8.88 11.29 -8.15
N VAL A 122 -9.57 10.20 -7.84
CA VAL A 122 -10.40 10.08 -6.63
C VAL A 122 -9.53 10.09 -5.39
N GLY A 123 -8.43 9.33 -5.38
CA GLY A 123 -7.49 9.30 -4.25
C GLY A 123 -6.89 10.67 -3.96
N GLY A 124 -6.44 11.38 -5.01
CA GLY A 124 -5.97 12.77 -4.88
C GLY A 124 -7.02 13.69 -4.27
N LYS A 125 -8.27 13.65 -4.79
CA LYS A 125 -9.38 14.45 -4.25
C LYS A 125 -9.71 14.13 -2.80
N VAL A 126 -9.74 12.85 -2.40
CA VAL A 126 -9.97 12.46 -0.99
C VAL A 126 -8.91 13.10 -0.10
N ARG A 127 -7.64 13.02 -0.50
CA ARG A 127 -6.51 13.54 0.28
C ARG A 127 -6.55 15.06 0.39
N ASP A 128 -6.90 15.75 -0.69
CA ASP A 128 -7.00 17.20 -0.72
C ASP A 128 -8.20 17.70 0.12
N THR A 129 -9.38 17.10 -0.05
CA THR A 129 -10.56 17.45 0.76
C THR A 129 -10.35 17.12 2.24
N ALA A 130 -9.63 16.04 2.57
CA ALA A 130 -9.28 15.75 3.96
C ALA A 130 -8.41 16.87 4.56
N LYS A 131 -7.42 17.38 3.83
CA LYS A 131 -6.60 18.53 4.29
C LYS A 131 -7.43 19.79 4.47
N GLU A 132 -8.33 20.10 3.55
CA GLU A 132 -9.26 21.25 3.65
C GLU A 132 -10.16 21.13 4.88
N LEU A 133 -10.68 19.93 5.15
CA LEU A 133 -11.51 19.63 6.31
C LEU A 133 -10.74 19.84 7.62
N TYR A 134 -9.49 19.39 7.70
CA TYR A 134 -8.62 19.67 8.86
C TYR A 134 -8.36 21.17 9.04
N ALA A 135 -8.14 21.92 7.95
CA ALA A 135 -7.95 23.37 8.02
C ALA A 135 -9.20 24.08 8.55
N MET A 136 -10.39 23.72 8.05
CA MET A 136 -11.66 24.28 8.51
C MET A 136 -11.98 23.90 9.96
N GLN A 137 -11.66 22.69 10.38
CA GLN A 137 -11.84 22.27 11.78
C GLN A 137 -10.98 23.14 12.72
N ARG A 138 -9.72 23.40 12.35
CA ARG A 138 -8.85 24.30 13.12
C ARG A 138 -9.35 25.73 13.17
N GLU A 139 -9.94 26.22 12.08
CA GLU A 139 -10.55 27.56 12.03
C GLU A 139 -11.79 27.64 12.94
N ALA A 140 -12.64 26.61 12.92
CA ALA A 140 -13.78 26.50 13.82
C ALA A 140 -13.33 26.48 15.30
N ASP A 141 -12.30 25.69 15.64
CA ASP A 141 -11.76 25.64 16.99
C ASP A 141 -11.17 27.00 17.44
N ALA A 142 -10.56 27.75 16.51
CA ALA A 142 -10.04 29.09 16.78
C ALA A 142 -11.16 30.13 17.01
N LEU A 143 -12.22 30.10 16.18
CA LEU A 143 -13.39 30.95 16.37
C LEU A 143 -14.12 30.63 17.68
N MET A 144 -14.17 29.35 18.08
CA MET A 144 -14.78 28.92 19.33
C MET A 144 -14.04 29.49 20.56
N LYS A 145 -12.70 29.61 20.48
CA LYS A 145 -11.90 30.28 21.52
C LYS A 145 -12.17 31.78 21.61
N LEU A 146 -12.46 32.45 20.49
CA LEU A 146 -12.82 33.89 20.49
C LEU A 146 -14.23 34.16 21.07
N ILE A 147 -15.11 33.17 21.05
CA ILE A 147 -16.46 33.25 21.60
C ILE A 147 -16.46 33.01 23.12
N GLN A 148 -15.38 32.42 23.69
CA GLN A 148 -15.29 32.26 25.13
C GLN A 148 -15.30 33.64 25.79
N PRO A 149 -16.23 33.88 26.74
CA PRO A 149 -16.41 35.19 27.33
C PRO A 149 -15.15 35.56 28.12
N GLU A 150 -14.39 36.53 27.61
CA GLU A 150 -13.44 37.25 28.46
C GLU A 150 -14.23 38.06 29.50
N GLU A 151 -13.63 38.18 30.68
CA GLU A 151 -14.12 38.90 31.87
C GLU A 151 -14.99 40.14 31.54
N PRO A 152 -16.03 40.42 32.34
CA PRO A 152 -17.05 41.42 32.07
C PRO A 152 -16.48 42.85 32.01
N SER A 153 -15.94 43.24 30.86
CA SER A 153 -15.52 44.60 30.56
C SER A 153 -16.55 45.30 29.66
N ASN A 154 -16.86 46.53 30.04
CA ASN A 154 -17.95 47.35 29.50
C ASN A 154 -17.95 47.46 27.97
N GLY A 155 -19.11 47.23 27.35
CA GLY A 155 -19.47 47.93 26.11
C GLY A 155 -20.22 47.12 25.05
N VAL A 156 -21.36 47.67 24.61
CA VAL A 156 -22.24 47.24 23.51
C VAL A 156 -21.50 46.85 22.21
N ALA A 157 -20.28 47.35 21.99
CA ALA A 157 -19.43 46.99 20.85
C ALA A 157 -19.07 45.48 20.79
N ASN A 158 -19.05 44.78 21.93
CA ASN A 158 -18.76 43.35 21.98
C ASN A 158 -19.92 42.48 21.45
N SER A 159 -21.17 42.96 21.56
CA SER A 159 -22.36 42.22 21.12
C SER A 159 -22.43 42.06 19.59
N VAL A 160 -22.11 43.10 18.82
CA VAL A 160 -22.16 43.05 17.34
C VAL A 160 -21.07 42.15 16.76
N LYS A 161 -19.87 42.17 17.34
CA LYS A 161 -18.76 41.28 16.94
C LYS A 161 -19.10 39.82 17.24
N SER A 162 -19.68 39.55 18.41
CA SER A 162 -20.15 38.22 18.80
C SER A 162 -21.23 37.69 17.84
N PHE A 163 -22.20 38.53 17.44
CA PHE A 163 -23.24 38.10 16.50
C PHE A 163 -22.68 37.72 15.11
N ARG A 164 -21.77 38.52 14.55
CA ARG A 164 -21.11 38.19 13.27
C ARG A 164 -20.30 36.89 13.37
N ALA A 165 -19.51 36.74 14.43
CA ALA A 165 -18.73 35.53 14.66
C ALA A 165 -19.61 34.27 14.79
N MET A 166 -20.77 34.36 15.45
CA MET A 166 -21.72 33.25 15.53
C MET A 166 -22.34 32.90 14.18
N HIS A 167 -22.68 33.89 13.35
CA HIS A 167 -23.18 33.64 12.01
C HIS A 167 -22.13 32.93 11.14
N ASP A 168 -20.90 33.43 11.15
CA ASP A 168 -19.80 32.86 10.36
C ASP A 168 -19.47 31.43 10.82
N MET A 169 -19.49 31.19 12.14
CA MET A 169 -19.36 29.85 12.70
C MET A 169 -20.44 28.89 12.17
N LYS A 170 -21.70 29.31 12.13
CA LYS A 170 -22.81 28.47 11.64
C LYS A 170 -22.69 28.15 10.15
N VAL A 171 -22.22 29.10 9.36
CA VAL A 171 -21.92 28.89 7.93
C VAL A 171 -20.78 27.88 7.77
N LEU A 172 -19.70 28.03 8.55
CA LEU A 172 -18.55 27.12 8.54
C LEU A 172 -18.95 25.69 8.97
N GLU A 173 -19.73 25.54 10.03
CA GLU A 173 -20.24 24.25 10.52
C GLU A 173 -21.07 23.53 9.45
N THR A 174 -21.96 24.27 8.76
CA THR A 174 -22.77 23.73 7.67
C THR A 174 -21.89 23.25 6.51
N LYS A 175 -20.85 24.02 6.17
CA LYS A 175 -19.88 23.66 5.13
C LYS A 175 -19.08 22.41 5.50
N VAL A 176 -18.52 22.36 6.71
CA VAL A 176 -17.78 21.21 7.24
C VAL A 176 -18.65 19.96 7.24
N THR A 177 -19.92 20.06 7.64
CA THR A 177 -20.86 18.93 7.64
C THR A 177 -21.11 18.41 6.23
N ARG A 178 -21.31 19.31 5.25
CA ARG A 178 -21.50 18.94 3.85
C ARG A 178 -20.28 18.24 3.27
N GLU A 179 -19.08 18.76 3.51
CA GLU A 179 -17.84 18.17 3.01
C GLU A 179 -17.53 16.82 3.69
N LYS A 180 -17.75 16.70 5.00
CA LYS A 180 -17.70 15.41 5.73
C LYS A 180 -18.60 14.36 5.07
N ALA A 181 -19.83 14.73 4.71
CA ALA A 181 -20.76 13.82 4.03
C ALA A 181 -20.26 13.39 2.65
N GLN A 182 -19.67 14.31 1.87
CA GLN A 182 -19.11 14.00 0.55
C GLN A 182 -17.90 13.05 0.65
N VAL A 183 -16.99 13.30 1.58
CA VAL A 183 -15.83 12.41 1.82
C VAL A 183 -16.29 11.02 2.26
N SER A 184 -17.26 10.95 3.17
CA SER A 184 -17.82 9.67 3.63
C SER A 184 -18.42 8.85 2.48
N GLN A 185 -19.21 9.47 1.59
CA GLN A 185 -19.75 8.81 0.41
C GLN A 185 -18.65 8.29 -0.52
N LEU A 186 -17.58 9.06 -0.70
CA LEU A 186 -16.45 8.68 -1.54
C LEU A 186 -15.67 7.49 -0.94
N ILE A 187 -15.42 7.52 0.36
CA ILE A 187 -14.82 6.41 1.11
C ILE A 187 -15.65 5.14 0.94
N GLN A 188 -16.97 5.21 1.14
CA GLN A 188 -17.85 4.04 0.98
C GLN A 188 -17.81 3.47 -0.44
N LYS A 189 -17.78 4.34 -1.45
CA LYS A 189 -17.62 3.92 -2.84
C LYS A 189 -16.29 3.21 -3.07
N ILE A 190 -15.18 3.75 -2.56
CA ILE A 190 -13.86 3.11 -2.66
C ILE A 190 -13.90 1.74 -1.97
N LYS A 191 -14.37 1.64 -0.73
CA LYS A 191 -14.49 0.37 0.01
C LYS A 191 -15.26 -0.69 -0.77
N SER A 192 -16.43 -0.34 -1.32
CA SER A 192 -17.25 -1.27 -2.11
C SER A 192 -16.54 -1.75 -3.38
N THR A 193 -15.84 -0.85 -4.07
CA THR A 193 -15.07 -1.17 -5.28
C THR A 193 -13.88 -2.06 -4.92
N SER A 194 -13.14 -1.72 -3.87
CA SER A 194 -12.00 -2.50 -3.40
C SER A 194 -12.40 -3.91 -3.00
N LEU A 195 -13.53 -4.10 -2.31
CA LEU A 195 -14.03 -5.44 -1.97
C LEU A 195 -14.30 -6.30 -3.22
N ILE A 196 -14.94 -5.72 -4.24
CA ILE A 196 -15.20 -6.40 -5.52
C ILE A 196 -13.87 -6.75 -6.20
N GLU A 197 -12.91 -5.84 -6.20
CA GLU A 197 -11.60 -6.04 -6.82
C GLU A 197 -10.77 -7.11 -6.11
N VAL A 198 -10.76 -7.14 -4.77
CA VAL A 198 -10.08 -8.21 -4.00
C VAL A 198 -10.64 -9.57 -4.41
N ARG A 199 -11.96 -9.72 -4.37
CA ARG A 199 -12.63 -10.98 -4.72
C ARG A 199 -12.39 -11.40 -6.16
N LYS A 200 -12.39 -10.43 -7.08
CA LYS A 200 -12.17 -10.66 -8.51
C LYS A 200 -10.72 -11.04 -8.82
N LYS A 201 -9.73 -10.37 -8.22
CA LYS A 201 -8.30 -10.56 -8.52
C LYS A 201 -7.69 -11.72 -7.74
N TYR A 202 -8.02 -11.84 -6.45
CA TYR A 202 -7.31 -12.70 -5.50
C TYR A 202 -8.17 -13.83 -4.91
N GLY A 203 -9.47 -13.83 -5.16
CA GLY A 203 -10.39 -14.85 -4.65
C GLY A 203 -11.01 -14.50 -3.29
N HIS A 204 -11.54 -15.51 -2.61
CA HIS A 204 -12.25 -15.35 -1.35
C HIS A 204 -11.34 -15.61 -0.15
N ASP A 205 -11.73 -15.08 1.01
CA ASP A 205 -11.04 -15.28 2.27
C ASP A 205 -11.03 -16.76 2.72
N PRO A 206 -10.03 -17.20 3.51
CA PRO A 206 -8.88 -16.41 3.98
C PRO A 206 -7.79 -16.27 2.91
N ILE A 207 -7.33 -15.04 2.66
CA ILE A 207 -6.20 -14.77 1.78
C ILE A 207 -4.90 -14.83 2.59
N LYS A 208 -3.89 -15.54 2.06
CA LYS A 208 -2.58 -15.70 2.70
C LYS A 208 -1.47 -15.21 1.79
N VAL A 209 -0.50 -14.49 2.37
CA VAL A 209 0.70 -14.00 1.69
C VAL A 209 1.92 -14.63 2.33
N GLY A 210 2.68 -15.38 1.53
CA GLY A 210 3.98 -15.90 1.93
C GLY A 210 5.07 -14.86 1.72
N MET A 211 5.95 -14.69 2.71
CA MET A 211 7.10 -13.79 2.65
C MET A 211 8.37 -14.62 2.81
N GLU A 212 9.34 -14.40 1.92
CA GLU A 212 10.67 -15.00 1.99
C GLU A 212 11.70 -13.92 2.27
N LEU A 213 12.55 -14.15 3.27
CA LEU A 213 13.56 -13.22 3.74
C LEU A 213 14.96 -13.71 3.42
N LEU A 214 15.82 -12.79 3.03
CA LEU A 214 17.25 -13.01 2.90
C LEU A 214 17.93 -12.43 4.14
N PHE A 215 18.71 -13.25 4.85
CA PHE A 215 19.48 -12.81 6.00
C PHE A 215 20.96 -12.62 5.60
N PRO A 216 21.62 -11.53 6.03
CA PRO A 216 22.99 -11.21 5.64
C PRO A 216 24.05 -12.10 6.31
N ASP A 217 23.68 -12.83 7.37
CA ASP A 217 24.58 -13.76 8.07
C ASP A 217 24.87 -15.04 7.27
N ALA A 218 24.15 -15.27 6.16
CA ALA A 218 24.21 -16.47 5.33
C ALA A 218 24.06 -17.79 6.12
N ALA A 219 23.55 -17.73 7.35
CA ALA A 219 23.40 -18.90 8.20
C ALA A 219 22.13 -19.66 7.81
N ASP A 220 22.22 -20.99 7.75
CA ASP A 220 21.06 -21.85 7.59
C ASP A 220 20.04 -21.58 8.70
N GLY A 221 18.77 -21.46 8.33
CA GLY A 221 17.71 -21.22 9.29
C GLY A 221 16.39 -20.84 8.63
N PRO A 222 15.38 -20.51 9.43
CA PRO A 222 14.04 -20.23 8.92
C PRO A 222 14.02 -18.87 8.22
N THR A 223 13.63 -18.87 6.95
CA THR A 223 13.58 -17.66 6.09
C THR A 223 12.17 -17.29 5.65
N HIS A 224 11.15 -18.06 6.03
CA HIS A 224 9.82 -17.94 5.48
C HIS A 224 8.76 -17.76 6.57
N PHE A 225 7.82 -16.86 6.33
CA PHE A 225 6.64 -16.69 7.18
C PHE A 225 5.38 -16.41 6.36
N ILE A 226 4.21 -16.63 6.97
CA ILE A 226 2.91 -16.47 6.31
C ILE A 226 2.08 -15.44 7.07
N ILE A 227 1.59 -14.45 6.33
CA ILE A 227 0.61 -13.47 6.78
C ILE A 227 -0.78 -13.94 6.32
N GLU A 228 -1.69 -14.19 7.25
CA GLU A 228 -3.11 -14.33 6.95
C GLU A 228 -3.76 -12.95 7.05
N LEU A 229 -4.42 -12.51 5.97
CA LEU A 229 -5.04 -11.19 5.90
C LEU A 229 -6.38 -11.18 6.62
N VAL A 230 -6.74 -10.00 7.13
CA VAL A 230 -8.07 -9.73 7.68
C VAL A 230 -9.12 -9.90 6.57
N PRO A 231 -10.34 -10.40 6.87
CA PRO A 231 -11.42 -10.49 5.90
C PRO A 231 -11.62 -9.17 5.15
N ALA A 232 -11.71 -9.26 3.83
CA ALA A 232 -11.77 -8.08 2.98
C ALA A 232 -13.02 -7.24 3.26
N GLU A 233 -14.08 -7.78 3.88
CA GLU A 233 -15.27 -7.02 4.25
C GLU A 233 -15.01 -5.99 5.36
N LEU A 234 -13.98 -6.19 6.18
CA LEU A 234 -13.66 -5.28 7.28
C LEU A 234 -12.74 -4.14 6.82
N LEU A 235 -11.70 -4.47 6.07
CA LEU A 235 -10.65 -3.52 5.63
C LEU A 235 -10.37 -3.65 4.11
N PRO A 236 -11.40 -3.50 3.24
CA PRO A 236 -11.30 -3.85 1.82
C PRO A 236 -10.23 -3.07 1.07
N HIS A 237 -10.10 -1.76 1.35
CA HIS A 237 -9.15 -0.92 0.65
C HIS A 237 -7.72 -1.23 1.08
N THR A 238 -7.51 -1.38 2.39
CA THR A 238 -6.21 -1.69 2.99
C THR A 238 -5.68 -3.05 2.52
N VAL A 239 -6.54 -4.08 2.54
CA VAL A 239 -6.21 -5.43 2.05
C VAL A 239 -5.89 -5.39 0.56
N LEU A 240 -6.70 -4.70 -0.25
CA LEU A 240 -6.44 -4.55 -1.68
C LEU A 240 -5.08 -3.88 -1.94
N THR A 241 -4.80 -2.76 -1.28
CA THR A 241 -3.55 -2.02 -1.44
C THR A 241 -2.35 -2.90 -1.12
N PHE A 242 -2.39 -3.67 -0.02
CA PHE A 242 -1.31 -4.61 0.31
C PHE A 242 -1.14 -5.71 -0.75
N LEU A 243 -2.24 -6.31 -1.23
CA LEU A 243 -2.20 -7.34 -2.26
C LEU A 243 -1.71 -6.82 -3.62
N ASP A 244 -2.08 -5.60 -4.00
CA ASP A 244 -1.58 -4.96 -5.22
C ASP A 244 -0.07 -4.68 -5.10
N MET A 245 0.46 -4.30 -3.92
CA MET A 245 1.91 -4.17 -3.68
C MET A 245 2.64 -5.50 -3.83
N VAL A 246 2.09 -6.58 -3.25
CA VAL A 246 2.66 -7.94 -3.32
C VAL A 246 2.66 -8.45 -4.75
N SER A 247 1.51 -8.41 -5.42
CA SER A 247 1.35 -8.96 -6.78
C SER A 247 2.12 -8.17 -7.85
N SER A 248 2.37 -6.89 -7.62
CA SER A 248 3.24 -6.06 -8.48
C SER A 248 4.74 -6.28 -8.22
N GLY A 249 5.11 -7.11 -7.24
CA GLY A 249 6.51 -7.34 -6.86
C GLY A 249 7.19 -6.13 -6.25
N LEU A 250 6.42 -5.10 -5.84
CA LEU A 250 6.99 -3.87 -5.29
C LEU A 250 7.69 -4.11 -3.95
N LEU A 251 7.21 -5.07 -3.17
CA LEU A 251 7.83 -5.47 -1.90
C LEU A 251 9.12 -6.29 -2.09
N ASN A 252 9.40 -6.80 -3.29
CA ASN A 252 10.59 -7.62 -3.53
C ASN A 252 11.86 -6.78 -3.41
N GLY A 253 12.81 -7.25 -2.60
CA GLY A 253 14.05 -6.56 -2.32
C GLY A 253 13.90 -5.31 -1.45
N CYS A 254 12.76 -5.12 -0.79
CA CYS A 254 12.65 -4.15 0.29
C CYS A 254 13.30 -4.69 1.58
N SER A 255 13.81 -3.79 2.41
CA SER A 255 14.42 -4.10 3.71
C SER A 255 13.45 -3.88 4.86
N PHE A 256 13.64 -4.64 5.94
CA PHE A 256 13.16 -4.25 7.27
C PHE A 256 14.17 -3.26 7.86
N ILE A 257 13.77 -2.16 8.51
CA ILE A 257 14.69 -1.05 8.85
C ILE A 257 14.54 -0.44 10.25
N LEU A 258 13.70 -0.98 11.13
CA LEU A 258 13.48 -0.41 12.45
C LEU A 258 13.06 -1.53 13.42
N ASN A 259 13.67 -1.58 14.59
CA ASN A 259 13.13 -2.31 15.75
C ASN A 259 12.88 -1.29 16.86
N ALA A 260 11.68 -0.72 16.94
CA ALA A 260 11.31 0.23 18.00
C ALA A 260 11.01 -0.50 19.34
N GLN A 261 11.66 -1.62 19.62
CA GLN A 261 11.39 -2.56 20.72
C GLN A 261 10.00 -3.24 20.66
N HIS A 262 9.00 -2.63 20.01
CA HIS A 262 7.62 -3.10 19.96
C HIS A 262 7.12 -3.45 18.55
N ALA A 263 7.85 -3.08 17.50
CA ALA A 263 7.49 -3.40 16.12
C ALA A 263 8.72 -3.44 15.19
N ILE A 264 8.65 -4.32 14.19
CA ILE A 264 9.61 -4.46 13.10
C ILE A 264 9.03 -3.83 11.85
N LYS A 265 9.63 -2.75 11.32
CA LYS A 265 9.12 -2.03 10.14
C LYS A 265 9.76 -2.52 8.84
N ALA A 266 8.95 -2.89 7.85
CA ALA A 266 9.34 -3.08 6.45
C ALA A 266 9.17 -1.77 5.68
N ALA A 267 10.17 -1.37 4.89
CA ALA A 267 10.15 -0.10 4.17
C ALA A 267 10.67 -0.26 2.74
N PRO A 268 10.33 0.65 1.81
CA PRO A 268 10.78 0.63 0.42
C PRO A 268 12.26 1.06 0.27
N ILE A 269 13.13 0.53 1.13
CA ILE A 269 14.57 0.72 1.06
C ILE A 269 15.16 -0.55 0.46
N PRO A 270 15.89 -0.46 -0.65
CA PRO A 270 16.50 -1.63 -1.27
C PRO A 270 17.69 -2.15 -0.46
N TYR A 271 17.80 -3.47 -0.34
CA TYR A 271 18.90 -4.11 0.37
C TYR A 271 20.19 -4.27 -0.44
N ASP A 272 20.05 -4.40 -1.76
CA ASP A 272 21.13 -4.68 -2.71
C ASP A 272 21.99 -3.44 -3.03
N GLY A 273 21.75 -2.32 -2.34
CA GLY A 273 22.41 -1.04 -2.60
C GLY A 273 21.90 -0.31 -3.83
N SER A 274 20.82 -0.78 -4.47
CA SER A 274 20.15 -0.03 -5.54
C SER A 274 19.54 1.29 -5.00
N SER A 275 19.05 2.13 -5.91
CA SER A 275 18.58 3.47 -5.54
C SER A 275 17.26 3.42 -4.76
N ALA A 276 17.29 3.86 -3.49
CA ALA A 276 16.08 4.04 -2.69
C ALA A 276 15.08 5.02 -3.33
N ILE A 277 15.58 6.03 -4.06
CA ILE A 277 14.74 6.97 -4.81
C ILE A 277 14.00 6.22 -5.93
N ALA A 278 14.71 5.40 -6.71
CA ALA A 278 14.10 4.62 -7.78
C ALA A 278 13.06 3.62 -7.25
N LYS A 279 13.34 3.02 -6.08
CA LYS A 279 12.38 2.13 -5.41
C LYS A 279 11.14 2.90 -4.97
N ALA A 280 11.29 4.05 -4.32
CA ALA A 280 10.16 4.91 -3.93
C ALA A 280 9.34 5.39 -5.14
N GLU A 281 10.01 5.81 -6.22
CA GLU A 281 9.37 6.20 -7.48
C GLU A 281 8.55 5.05 -8.10
N ALA A 282 8.98 3.80 -7.95
CA ALA A 282 8.21 2.65 -8.42
C ALA A 282 6.87 2.52 -7.68
N PHE A 283 6.84 2.72 -6.35
CA PHE A 283 5.59 2.75 -5.59
C PHE A 283 4.69 3.93 -6.01
N THR A 284 5.26 5.13 -6.13
CA THR A 284 4.53 6.33 -6.57
C THR A 284 3.94 6.16 -7.97
N LYS A 285 4.72 5.60 -8.91
CA LYS A 285 4.26 5.35 -10.29
C LYS A 285 3.12 4.33 -10.34
N ALA A 286 3.12 3.36 -9.43
CA ALA A 286 2.04 2.39 -9.28
C ALA A 286 0.82 2.94 -8.52
N GLY A 287 0.89 4.16 -7.96
CA GLY A 287 -0.15 4.70 -7.08
C GLY A 287 -0.30 3.92 -5.77
N LEU A 288 0.78 3.26 -5.34
CA LEU A 288 0.83 2.41 -4.16
C LEU A 288 1.81 2.96 -3.12
N ASP A 289 2.04 4.28 -3.11
CA ASP A 289 2.90 4.96 -2.14
C ASP A 289 2.28 5.10 -0.74
N GLY A 290 1.02 4.69 -0.55
CA GLY A 290 0.36 4.59 0.75
C GLY A 290 -1.13 4.24 0.61
N VAL A 291 -1.82 4.07 1.75
CA VAL A 291 -3.28 3.92 1.77
C VAL A 291 -3.97 5.28 1.55
N VAL A 292 -5.08 5.30 0.79
CA VAL A 292 -5.79 6.56 0.47
C VAL A 292 -6.47 7.15 1.70
N PHE A 293 -7.02 6.28 2.55
CA PHE A 293 -7.59 6.61 3.85
C PHE A 293 -7.33 5.45 4.81
N ARG A 294 -7.36 5.74 6.11
CA ARG A 294 -7.16 4.73 7.15
C ARG A 294 -8.46 3.96 7.35
N GLU A 295 -8.36 2.64 7.29
CA GLU A 295 -9.43 1.76 7.75
C GLU A 295 -9.00 1.13 9.07
N TYR A 296 -9.91 1.12 10.04
CA TYR A 296 -9.67 0.52 11.34
C TYR A 296 -10.84 -0.38 11.70
N SER A 297 -10.55 -1.48 12.39
CA SER A 297 -11.56 -2.40 12.92
C SER A 297 -11.16 -2.88 14.31
N HIS A 298 -12.01 -2.61 15.31
CA HIS A 298 -11.81 -3.09 16.68
C HIS A 298 -11.77 -4.62 16.80
N LEU A 299 -12.23 -5.35 15.79
CA LEU A 299 -12.13 -6.82 15.74
C LEU A 299 -10.71 -7.32 15.48
N TYR A 300 -9.87 -6.47 14.87
CA TYR A 300 -8.47 -6.76 14.56
C TYR A 300 -7.55 -5.70 15.20
N PRO A 301 -7.44 -5.68 16.54
CA PRO A 301 -6.56 -4.75 17.23
C PRO A 301 -5.07 -5.11 17.02
N HIS A 302 -4.19 -4.14 17.23
CA HIS A 302 -2.73 -4.28 17.13
C HIS A 302 -2.13 -5.15 18.25
N LYS A 303 -2.33 -6.46 18.17
CA LYS A 303 -1.74 -7.45 19.08
C LYS A 303 -0.36 -7.90 18.60
N LYS A 304 0.35 -8.64 19.45
CA LYS A 304 1.58 -9.33 19.06
C LYS A 304 1.35 -10.20 17.82
N ASN A 305 2.30 -10.15 16.89
CA ASN A 305 2.30 -10.81 15.59
C ASN A 305 1.23 -10.33 14.59
N THR A 306 0.57 -9.20 14.84
CA THR A 306 -0.26 -8.58 13.80
C THR A 306 0.56 -7.65 12.92
N VAL A 307 0.04 -7.38 11.72
CA VAL A 307 0.68 -6.57 10.68
C VAL A 307 -0.18 -5.34 10.42
N GLY A 308 0.44 -4.16 10.32
CA GLY A 308 -0.26 -2.92 10.05
C GLY A 308 0.52 -1.95 9.16
N PHE A 309 -0.17 -1.00 8.54
CA PHE A 309 0.46 0.06 7.75
C PHE A 309 0.95 1.20 8.65
N ALA A 310 2.11 1.77 8.32
CA ALA A 310 2.61 2.94 9.01
C ALA A 310 1.76 4.20 8.67
N VAL A 311 1.59 5.07 9.68
CA VAL A 311 0.75 6.26 9.60
C VAL A 311 1.38 7.45 8.87
N ASP A 312 2.66 7.33 8.52
CA ASP A 312 3.44 8.35 7.83
C ASP A 312 3.05 8.56 6.36
N GLY A 313 2.06 7.80 5.87
CA GLY A 313 1.60 7.88 4.48
C GLY A 313 2.59 7.26 3.50
N SER A 314 3.54 6.47 3.99
CA SER A 314 4.47 5.68 3.17
C SER A 314 3.88 4.28 2.88
N PRO A 315 4.46 3.52 1.93
CA PRO A 315 4.03 2.16 1.67
C PRO A 315 4.59 1.16 2.70
N ALA A 316 5.19 1.66 3.78
CA ALA A 316 5.78 0.84 4.81
C ALA A 316 4.70 0.16 5.66
N PHE A 317 4.96 -1.09 6.02
CA PHE A 317 4.17 -1.83 7.00
C PHE A 317 5.06 -2.28 8.15
N TYR A 318 4.46 -2.72 9.24
CA TYR A 318 5.20 -3.23 10.39
C TYR A 318 4.56 -4.49 10.94
N ILE A 319 5.38 -5.27 11.66
CA ILE A 319 4.98 -6.46 12.40
C ILE A 319 5.11 -6.15 13.87
N ASN A 320 4.01 -6.23 14.61
CA ASN A 320 4.00 -6.03 16.06
C ASN A 320 4.74 -7.16 16.77
N THR A 321 5.73 -6.84 17.62
CA THR A 321 6.43 -7.82 18.48
C THR A 321 5.84 -7.89 19.89
N ALA A 322 4.99 -6.93 20.24
CA ALA A 322 4.22 -6.82 21.48
C ALA A 322 2.75 -6.43 21.22
N ASP A 323 1.94 -6.31 22.27
CA ASP A 323 0.59 -5.73 22.17
C ASP A 323 0.70 -4.21 22.13
N ASN A 324 0.34 -3.62 20.99
CA ASN A 324 0.51 -2.21 20.68
C ASN A 324 -0.83 -1.50 20.42
N ARG A 325 -1.94 -2.05 20.94
CA ARG A 325 -3.29 -1.50 20.73
C ARG A 325 -3.41 -0.01 21.10
N ASP A 326 -2.72 0.41 22.16
CA ASP A 326 -2.81 1.79 22.68
C ASP A 326 -1.85 2.75 21.97
N ILE A 327 -0.85 2.20 21.26
CA ILE A 327 0.16 2.96 20.52
C ILE A 327 -0.33 3.22 19.10
N HIS A 328 -0.91 2.20 18.47
CA HIS A 328 -1.38 2.21 17.09
C HIS A 328 -2.91 2.24 17.02
N ASP A 329 -3.52 3.10 17.85
CA ASP A 329 -4.95 3.37 17.73
C ASP A 329 -5.24 4.07 16.39
N ASP A 330 -6.36 3.73 15.75
CA ASP A 330 -6.74 4.21 14.40
C ASP A 330 -5.80 3.83 13.23
N GLU A 331 -4.86 2.90 13.41
CA GLU A 331 -3.99 2.40 12.34
C GLU A 331 -4.57 1.16 11.62
N PRO A 332 -4.38 0.99 10.32
CA PRO A 332 -4.89 -0.21 9.65
C PRO A 332 -4.09 -1.46 10.04
N CYS A 333 -4.68 -2.32 10.86
CA CYS A 333 -4.17 -3.66 11.14
C CYS A 333 -4.79 -4.68 10.18
N PHE A 334 -4.05 -5.06 9.14
CA PHE A 334 -4.60 -5.79 7.99
C PHE A 334 -4.21 -7.26 7.91
N GLY A 335 -3.41 -7.77 8.85
CA GLY A 335 -3.06 -9.19 8.86
C GLY A 335 -2.48 -9.70 10.18
N VAL A 336 -2.29 -11.00 10.24
CA VAL A 336 -1.67 -11.70 11.37
C VAL A 336 -0.69 -12.75 10.86
N ILE A 337 0.48 -12.85 11.49
CA ILE A 337 1.42 -13.93 11.22
C ILE A 337 0.83 -15.23 11.74
N THR A 338 0.63 -16.21 10.86
CA THR A 338 0.08 -17.54 11.21
C THR A 338 1.10 -18.66 11.15
N SER A 339 2.23 -18.45 10.49
CA SER A 339 3.35 -19.39 10.38
C SER A 339 4.68 -18.65 10.24
N GLY A 340 5.80 -19.31 10.53
CA GLY A 340 7.16 -18.74 10.46
C GLY A 340 7.51 -17.82 11.64
N PHE A 341 6.96 -18.10 12.83
CA PHE A 341 7.26 -17.31 14.04
C PHE A 341 8.74 -17.32 14.43
N ASP A 342 9.45 -18.39 14.08
CA ASP A 342 10.89 -18.55 14.21
C ASP A 342 11.67 -17.64 13.26
N THR A 343 11.20 -17.45 12.01
CA THR A 343 11.71 -16.41 11.11
C THR A 343 11.53 -15.01 11.71
N ILE A 344 10.36 -14.71 12.27
CA ILE A 344 10.12 -13.41 12.93
C ILE A 344 11.02 -13.24 14.16
N LYS A 345 11.20 -14.29 14.96
CA LYS A 345 12.11 -14.26 16.12
C LYS A 345 13.57 -14.06 15.68
N ARG A 346 13.99 -14.70 14.58
CA ARG A 346 15.31 -14.47 13.99
C ARG A 346 15.46 -13.02 13.54
N LEU A 347 14.47 -12.49 12.81
CA LEU A 347 14.43 -11.09 12.36
C LEU A 347 14.52 -10.10 13.53
N ASP A 348 13.80 -10.34 14.62
CA ASP A 348 13.83 -9.51 15.84
C ASP A 348 15.18 -9.54 16.55
N ALA A 349 15.83 -10.71 16.57
CA ALA A 349 17.09 -10.96 17.27
C ALA A 349 18.36 -10.56 16.51
N MET A 350 18.24 -10.16 15.25
CA MET A 350 19.40 -9.77 14.45
C MET A 350 20.12 -8.55 15.12
N PRO A 351 21.37 -8.23 14.74
CA PRO A 351 22.01 -6.98 15.16
C PRO A 351 21.57 -5.76 14.34
N THR A 352 21.06 -4.71 14.98
CA THR A 352 20.82 -3.39 14.34
C THR A 352 22.06 -2.50 14.43
N ARG A 353 22.40 -1.77 13.37
CA ARG A 353 23.40 -0.69 13.43
C ARG A 353 22.66 0.65 13.53
N ASN A 354 22.80 1.37 14.64
CA ASN A 354 22.06 2.62 14.90
C ASN A 354 20.53 2.46 14.81
N ASN A 355 19.97 1.35 15.32
CA ASN A 355 18.55 1.00 15.20
C ASN A 355 18.03 0.80 13.75
N ILE A 356 18.94 0.73 12.77
CA ILE A 356 18.63 0.43 11.37
C ILE A 356 19.25 -0.94 11.05
N TRP A 357 18.44 -1.79 10.44
CA TRP A 357 18.91 -3.04 9.83
C TRP A 357 19.48 -2.73 8.46
N HIS A 358 20.66 -3.26 8.17
CA HIS A 358 21.13 -3.40 6.79
C HIS A 358 20.90 -4.87 6.41
N MET A 359 19.66 -5.20 6.06
CA MET A 359 19.31 -6.51 5.48
C MET A 359 18.92 -6.34 4.05
#